data_AF-B0CEK2-F1
#
_entry.id   AF-B0CEK2-F1
#
_cell.length_a   1.000
_cell.length_b   1.000
_cell.length_c   1.000
_cell.angle_alpha   90.00
_cell.angle_beta   90.00
_cell.angle_gamma   90.00
#
_symmetry.space_group_name_H-M   'P 1'
#
loop_
_entity.id
_entity.type
_entity.pdbx_description
1 polymer ?
#
loop_
_entity_poly.entity_id
_entity_poly.type
_entity_poly.pdbx_seq_one_letter_code
_entity_poly.pdbx_strand_id
1 'polypeptide(L)'
;MIYPPESDQDLPGNHIGFWSAFNGNHLLLQEEWDNGNHEEILRRQQEEFSARLLESERKEKERLAHLGMMSLKQFRCEKFFSRWEEYMKPKIVVQKSRRLFRSTIDALIDLGDKPKKQHVHAHLKLLIEGFNVLQQQYRTLETSERDDICQHLSDLCYVLKLTDDPVILFEQWEDL
;
A
#
# COMPACT_ATOMS: atom_id res chain seq x y z
N MET A 1 20.13 7.51 31.71
CA MET A 1 20.73 7.95 30.43
C MET A 1 22.16 7.49 30.42
N ILE A 2 22.49 6.50 29.60
CA ILE A 2 23.88 6.12 29.29
C ILE A 2 23.90 5.83 27.78
N TYR A 3 24.80 6.49 27.08
CA TYR A 3 25.03 6.41 25.63
C TYR A 3 25.68 5.06 25.25
N PRO A 4 25.48 4.59 24.00
CA PRO A 4 25.98 3.30 23.52
C PRO A 4 27.50 3.34 23.24
N PRO A 5 28.18 2.19 23.22
CA PRO A 5 29.59 2.12 22.82
C PRO A 5 29.75 2.45 21.32
N GLU A 6 30.70 3.35 21.06
CA GLU A 6 31.17 3.75 19.74
C GLU A 6 31.93 2.60 19.07
N SER A 7 31.27 1.83 18.20
CA SER A 7 31.95 1.16 17.10
C SER A 7 30.95 0.83 15.99
N ASP A 8 30.58 1.88 15.28
CA ASP A 8 29.60 1.93 14.21
C ASP A 8 30.32 2.13 12.86
N GLN A 9 31.30 1.27 12.53
CA GLN A 9 32.17 1.53 11.38
C GLN A 9 32.28 0.47 10.29
N ASP A 10 31.55 -0.66 10.32
CA ASP A 10 31.67 -1.62 9.20
C ASP A 10 30.38 -2.36 8.79
N LEU A 11 29.20 -1.76 8.95
CA LEU A 11 27.97 -2.31 8.34
C LEU A 11 27.37 -1.34 7.31
N PRO A 12 27.39 -1.71 6.01
CA PRO A 12 26.90 -0.83 4.96
C PRO A 12 25.37 -0.82 4.95
N GLY A 13 24.80 0.36 5.25
CA GLY A 13 23.55 0.82 4.65
C GLY A 13 22.24 0.30 5.25
N ASN A 14 21.49 1.26 5.81
CA ASN A 14 20.03 1.25 6.00
C ASN A 14 19.47 0.51 7.24
N HIS A 15 19.83 1.00 8.43
CA HIS A 15 19.38 0.52 9.75
C HIS A 15 17.94 0.93 10.17
N ILE A 16 17.00 1.12 9.24
CA ILE A 16 15.59 1.40 9.58
C ILE A 16 14.86 0.13 10.07
N GLY A 17 15.39 -1.06 9.76
CA GLY A 17 14.82 -2.35 10.17
C GLY A 17 15.16 -2.81 11.60
N PHE A 18 16.23 -2.28 12.20
CA PHE A 18 16.71 -2.77 13.51
C PHE A 18 15.85 -2.25 14.68
N TRP A 19 15.39 -1.01 14.61
CA TRP A 19 14.69 -0.34 15.73
C TRP A 19 13.16 -0.53 15.71
N SER A 20 12.57 -0.98 14.60
CA SER A 20 11.11 -1.17 14.48
C SER A 20 10.62 -2.52 15.03
N ALA A 21 11.50 -3.51 15.20
CA ALA A 21 11.21 -4.78 15.88
C ALA A 21 11.24 -4.69 17.42
N PHE A 22 11.49 -3.50 17.98
CA PHE A 22 11.93 -3.28 19.36
C PHE A 22 10.79 -3.06 20.39
N ASN A 23 9.53 -3.01 19.97
CA ASN A 23 8.40 -2.73 20.85
C ASN A 23 7.61 -4.01 21.18
N GLY A 24 8.12 -4.81 22.14
CA GLY A 24 7.32 -5.87 22.75
C GLY A 24 8.01 -6.76 23.78
N ASN A 25 9.30 -7.10 23.60
CA ASN A 25 9.99 -8.07 24.47
C ASN A 25 11.48 -7.72 24.68
N HIS A 26 11.77 -6.44 24.85
CA HIS A 26 13.13 -5.91 24.94
C HIS A 26 13.98 -6.56 26.03
N LEU A 27 13.41 -6.84 27.21
CA LEU A 27 14.16 -7.38 28.35
C LEU A 27 14.62 -8.83 28.12
N LEU A 28 13.74 -9.68 27.56
CA LEU A 28 14.05 -11.09 27.27
C LEU A 28 15.02 -11.22 26.09
N LEU A 29 14.85 -10.40 25.04
CA LEU A 29 15.78 -10.37 23.92
C LEU A 29 17.16 -9.85 24.33
N GLN A 30 17.22 -8.88 25.24
CA GLN A 30 18.49 -8.37 25.77
C GLN A 30 19.18 -9.41 26.68
N GLU A 31 18.44 -10.12 27.53
CA GLU A 31 18.99 -11.23 28.32
C GLU A 31 19.49 -12.40 27.45
N GLU A 32 18.76 -12.80 26.39
CA GLU A 32 19.21 -13.85 25.46
C GLU A 32 20.42 -13.42 24.63
N TRP A 33 20.50 -12.14 24.25
CA TRP A 33 21.66 -11.52 23.60
C TRP A 33 22.88 -11.56 24.52
N ASP A 34 22.75 -11.04 25.75
CA ASP A 34 23.83 -11.00 26.74
C ASP A 34 24.33 -12.40 27.15
N ASN A 35 23.49 -13.44 26.99
CA ASN A 35 23.83 -14.85 27.24
C ASN A 35 24.59 -15.55 26.10
N GLY A 36 24.97 -14.84 25.03
CA GLY A 36 25.83 -15.38 23.98
C GLY A 36 25.09 -16.07 22.82
N ASN A 37 23.75 -16.10 22.83
CA ASN A 37 22.93 -16.80 21.81
C ASN A 37 22.67 -15.96 20.54
N HIS A 38 23.54 -15.01 20.23
CA HIS A 38 23.41 -14.05 19.14
C HIS A 38 23.09 -14.69 17.78
N GLU A 39 23.80 -15.77 17.43
CA GLU A 39 23.61 -16.45 16.13
C GLU A 39 22.22 -17.08 16.00
N GLU A 40 21.69 -17.63 17.09
CA GLU A 40 20.37 -18.26 17.10
C GLU A 40 19.23 -17.22 17.03
N ILE A 41 19.41 -16.07 17.68
CA ILE A 41 18.49 -14.93 17.58
C ILE A 41 18.47 -14.40 16.15
N LEU A 42 19.65 -14.17 15.56
CA LEU A 42 19.77 -13.69 14.18
C LEU A 42 19.21 -14.71 13.18
N ARG A 43 19.47 -16.00 13.36
CA ARG A 43 18.91 -17.07 12.52
C ARG A 43 17.38 -17.09 12.59
N ARG A 44 16.80 -17.00 13.78
CA ARG A 44 15.33 -16.94 13.96
C ARG A 44 14.73 -15.70 13.31
N GLN A 45 15.35 -14.54 13.48
CA GLN A 45 14.89 -13.31 12.82
C GLN A 45 14.96 -13.42 11.30
N GLN A 46 16.03 -14.02 10.77
CA GLN A 46 16.19 -14.25 9.33
C GLN A 46 15.15 -15.25 8.79
N GLU A 47 14.88 -16.34 9.52
CA GLU A 47 13.85 -17.32 9.19
C GLU A 47 12.45 -16.69 9.23
N GLU A 48 12.14 -15.88 10.25
CA GLU A 48 10.87 -15.16 10.33
C GLU A 48 10.72 -14.13 9.20
N PHE A 49 11.77 -13.38 8.90
CA PHE A 49 11.76 -12.39 7.83
C PHE A 49 11.58 -13.05 6.46
N SER A 50 12.34 -14.11 6.17
CA SER A 50 12.20 -14.87 4.92
C SER A 50 10.82 -15.53 4.79
N ALA A 51 10.27 -16.08 5.88
CA ALA A 51 8.92 -16.63 5.89
C ALA A 51 7.85 -15.55 5.62
N ARG A 52 7.99 -14.35 6.21
CA ARG A 52 7.09 -13.21 5.94
C ARG A 52 7.18 -12.74 4.50
N LEU A 53 8.39 -12.68 3.92
CA LEU A 53 8.59 -12.34 2.52
C LEU A 53 7.91 -13.36 1.60
N LEU A 54 8.16 -14.65 1.81
CA LEU A 54 7.55 -15.72 1.01
C LEU A 54 6.03 -15.69 1.08
N GLU A 55 5.47 -15.48 2.28
CA GLU A 55 4.03 -15.34 2.48
C GLU A 55 3.48 -14.10 1.75
N SER A 56 4.20 -12.98 1.81
CA SER A 56 3.83 -11.74 1.11
C SER A 56 3.84 -11.95 -0.41
N GLU A 57 4.87 -12.58 -0.96
CA GLU A 57 4.96 -12.91 -2.38
C GLU A 57 3.85 -13.86 -2.82
N ARG A 58 3.53 -14.86 -2.00
CA ARG A 58 2.42 -15.78 -2.29
C ARG A 58 1.10 -15.03 -2.34
N LYS A 59 0.80 -14.21 -1.33
CA LYS A 59 -0.41 -13.38 -1.29
C LYS A 59 -0.49 -12.45 -2.47
N GLU A 60 0.62 -11.84 -2.87
CA GLU A 60 0.66 -10.95 -4.03
C GLU A 60 0.37 -11.71 -5.33
N LYS A 61 0.97 -12.89 -5.54
CA LYS A 61 0.68 -13.74 -6.70
C LYS A 61 -0.77 -14.18 -6.76
N GLU A 62 -1.32 -14.63 -5.64
CA GLU A 62 -2.74 -15.02 -5.53
C GLU A 62 -3.67 -13.85 -5.84
N ARG A 63 -3.34 -12.66 -5.32
CA ARG A 63 -4.08 -11.42 -5.56
C ARG A 63 -4.06 -11.03 -7.03
N LEU A 64 -2.89 -11.00 -7.67
CA LEU A 64 -2.77 -10.68 -9.11
C LEU A 64 -3.49 -11.72 -9.98
N ALA A 65 -3.38 -13.00 -9.65
CA ALA A 65 -4.12 -14.06 -10.36
C ALA A 65 -5.63 -13.86 -10.24
N HIS A 66 -6.13 -13.51 -9.06
CA HIS A 66 -7.54 -13.19 -8.84
C HIS A 66 -7.98 -11.97 -9.65
N LEU A 67 -7.21 -10.88 -9.61
CA LEU A 67 -7.49 -9.67 -10.39
C LEU A 67 -7.50 -9.93 -11.90
N GLY A 68 -6.60 -10.79 -12.39
CA GLY A 68 -6.48 -11.11 -13.82
C GLY A 68 -7.68 -11.86 -14.40
N MET A 69 -8.45 -12.54 -13.55
CA MET A 69 -9.69 -13.23 -13.91
C MET A 69 -10.94 -12.34 -13.75
N MET A 70 -10.80 -11.17 -13.14
CA MET A 70 -11.92 -10.33 -12.75
C MET A 70 -12.32 -9.36 -13.85
N SER A 71 -13.63 -9.18 -14.04
CA SER A 71 -14.19 -8.15 -14.91
C SER A 71 -14.33 -6.80 -14.17
N LEU A 72 -14.34 -5.68 -14.89
CA LEU A 72 -14.64 -4.36 -14.32
C LEU A 72 -15.94 -4.33 -13.51
N LYS A 73 -16.97 -5.05 -13.96
CA LYS A 73 -18.27 -5.15 -13.26
C LYS A 73 -18.15 -5.86 -11.93
N GLN A 74 -17.32 -6.90 -11.84
CA GLN A 74 -17.03 -7.59 -10.58
C GLN A 74 -16.17 -6.69 -9.67
N PHE A 75 -15.13 -6.06 -10.22
CA PHE A 75 -14.26 -5.14 -9.46
C PHE A 75 -15.05 -3.99 -8.83
N ARG A 76 -16.05 -3.46 -9.52
CA ARG A 76 -16.97 -2.44 -9.01
C ARG A 76 -17.65 -2.82 -7.69
N CYS A 77 -17.92 -4.12 -7.50
CA CYS A 77 -18.63 -4.64 -6.34
C CYS A 77 -17.72 -4.81 -5.11
N GLU A 78 -16.40 -4.65 -5.27
CA GLU A 78 -15.45 -4.72 -4.16
C GLU A 78 -15.73 -3.68 -3.07
N LYS A 79 -15.31 -4.01 -1.85
CA LYS A 79 -15.41 -3.11 -0.69
C LYS A 79 -14.13 -2.29 -0.57
N PHE A 80 -13.99 -1.28 -1.44
CA PHE A 80 -12.88 -0.32 -1.40
C PHE A 80 -12.76 0.37 -0.03
N PHE A 81 -11.52 0.58 0.42
CA PHE A 81 -11.24 1.33 1.66
C PHE A 81 -12.01 0.77 2.88
N SER A 82 -12.07 -0.54 3.01
CA SER A 82 -12.77 -1.20 4.14
C SER A 82 -12.11 -0.86 5.47
N ARG A 83 -10.76 -0.84 5.51
CA ARG A 83 -9.96 -0.53 6.70
C ARG A 83 -10.21 0.86 7.26
N TRP A 84 -10.49 1.83 6.39
CA TRP A 84 -10.73 3.23 6.79
C TRP A 84 -12.02 3.39 7.61
N GLU A 85 -12.97 2.45 7.52
CA GLU A 85 -14.22 2.50 8.29
C GLU A 85 -13.99 2.54 9.79
N GLU A 86 -12.90 2.00 10.29
CA GLU A 86 -12.64 1.89 11.71
C GLU A 86 -12.11 3.22 12.26
N TYR A 87 -11.07 3.77 11.63
CA TYR A 87 -10.31 4.88 12.20
C TYR A 87 -10.58 6.24 11.52
N MET A 88 -10.94 6.27 10.23
CA MET A 88 -11.04 7.54 9.49
C MET A 88 -12.18 8.41 10.01
N LYS A 89 -11.85 9.66 10.34
CA LYS A 89 -12.79 10.72 10.71
C LYS A 89 -12.44 11.99 9.93
N PRO A 90 -13.41 12.66 9.29
CA PRO A 90 -14.85 12.36 9.30
C PRO A 90 -15.22 11.20 8.35
N LYS A 91 -16.27 10.43 8.69
CA LYS A 91 -16.73 9.25 7.90
C LYS A 91 -17.15 9.60 6.47
N ILE A 92 -17.46 10.87 6.21
CA ILE A 92 -17.77 11.38 4.86
C ILE A 92 -16.61 11.18 3.88
N VAL A 93 -15.35 11.18 4.36
CA VAL A 93 -14.17 10.95 3.51
C VAL A 93 -14.24 9.55 2.90
N VAL A 94 -14.44 8.52 3.71
CA VAL A 94 -14.58 7.12 3.24
C VAL A 94 -15.71 6.99 2.22
N GLN A 95 -16.86 7.61 2.50
CA GLN A 95 -18.01 7.58 1.59
C GLN A 95 -17.71 8.25 0.25
N LYS A 96 -17.07 9.43 0.28
CA LYS A 96 -16.69 10.15 -0.94
C LYS A 96 -15.61 9.41 -1.73
N SER A 97 -14.60 8.84 -1.08
CA SER A 97 -13.54 8.04 -1.72
C SER A 97 -14.11 6.82 -2.45
N ARG A 98 -15.02 6.09 -1.79
CA ARG A 98 -15.72 4.95 -2.43
C ARG A 98 -16.58 5.38 -3.60
N ARG A 99 -17.28 6.51 -3.46
CA ARG A 99 -18.11 7.04 -4.53
C ARG A 99 -17.24 7.41 -5.73
N LEU A 100 -16.11 8.09 -5.52
CA LEU A 100 -15.16 8.44 -6.57
C LEU A 100 -14.71 7.19 -7.34
N PHE A 101 -14.20 6.17 -6.64
CA PHE A 101 -13.78 4.91 -7.28
C PHE A 101 -14.89 4.25 -8.08
N ARG A 102 -16.07 4.10 -7.48
CA ARG A 102 -17.22 3.47 -8.15
C ARG A 102 -17.68 4.26 -9.36
N SER A 103 -17.74 5.59 -9.27
CA SER A 103 -18.12 6.44 -10.40
C SER A 103 -17.11 6.39 -11.54
N THR A 104 -15.82 6.27 -11.22
CA THR A 104 -14.78 6.10 -12.24
C THR A 104 -14.90 4.74 -12.92
N ILE A 105 -15.13 3.67 -12.15
CA ILE A 105 -15.36 2.33 -12.72
C ILE A 105 -16.62 2.32 -13.59
N ASP A 106 -17.70 2.97 -13.16
CA ASP A 106 -18.92 3.11 -13.95
C ASP A 106 -18.65 3.84 -15.27
N ALA A 107 -17.94 4.97 -15.24
CA ALA A 107 -17.56 5.69 -16.44
C ALA A 107 -16.66 4.84 -17.38
N LEU A 108 -15.75 4.04 -16.83
CA LEU A 108 -14.90 3.13 -17.61
C LEU A 108 -15.69 1.99 -18.25
N ILE A 109 -16.71 1.46 -17.56
CA ILE A 109 -17.62 0.45 -18.11
C ILE A 109 -18.42 1.05 -19.27
N ASP A 110 -18.87 2.30 -19.14
CA ASP A 110 -19.66 2.99 -20.16
C ASP A 110 -18.87 3.27 -21.45
N LEU A 111 -17.54 3.28 -21.41
CA LEU A 111 -16.70 3.37 -22.62
C LEU A 111 -16.75 2.10 -23.50
N GLY A 112 -17.27 0.99 -22.98
CA GLY A 112 -17.38 -0.29 -23.69
C GLY A 112 -16.12 -1.16 -23.68
N ASP A 113 -16.13 -2.26 -24.44
CA ASP A 113 -15.12 -3.34 -24.33
C ASP A 113 -13.71 -2.99 -24.84
N LYS A 114 -13.58 -1.95 -25.67
CA LYS A 114 -12.30 -1.53 -26.28
C LYS A 114 -12.17 -0.01 -26.26
N PRO A 115 -12.09 0.61 -25.07
CA PRO A 115 -11.96 2.04 -24.96
C PRO A 115 -10.61 2.49 -25.52
N LYS A 116 -10.58 3.68 -26.13
CA LYS A 116 -9.29 4.30 -26.48
C LYS A 116 -8.52 4.58 -25.19
N LYS A 117 -7.25 4.21 -25.15
CA LYS A 117 -6.35 4.42 -24.01
C LYS A 117 -6.41 5.86 -23.47
N GLN A 118 -6.43 6.86 -24.35
CA GLN A 118 -6.54 8.27 -23.95
C GLN A 118 -7.78 8.58 -23.10
N HIS A 119 -8.94 7.98 -23.41
CA HIS A 119 -10.16 8.18 -22.62
C HIS A 119 -10.06 7.49 -21.26
N VAL A 120 -9.46 6.30 -21.21
CA VAL A 120 -9.20 5.59 -19.94
C VAL A 120 -8.29 6.45 -19.04
N HIS A 121 -7.16 6.91 -19.57
CA HIS A 121 -6.25 7.79 -18.83
C HIS A 121 -6.92 9.09 -18.36
N ALA A 122 -7.81 9.68 -19.16
CA ALA A 122 -8.57 10.87 -18.74
C ALA A 122 -9.44 10.60 -17.50
N HIS A 123 -10.13 9.45 -17.44
CA HIS A 123 -10.92 9.07 -16.26
C HIS A 123 -10.06 8.73 -15.04
N LEU A 124 -8.90 8.11 -15.24
CA LEU A 124 -7.95 7.85 -14.14
C LEU A 124 -7.36 9.15 -13.59
N LYS A 125 -7.06 10.13 -14.46
CA LYS A 125 -6.62 11.46 -14.04
C LYS A 125 -7.68 12.19 -13.22
N LEU A 126 -8.94 12.17 -13.67
CA LEU A 126 -10.07 12.76 -12.93
C LEU A 126 -10.28 12.09 -11.56
N LEU A 127 -9.99 10.79 -11.43
CA LEU A 127 -10.03 10.10 -10.15
C LEU A 127 -8.99 10.68 -9.17
N ILE A 128 -7.74 10.85 -9.62
CA ILE A 128 -6.66 11.43 -8.81
C ILE A 128 -6.97 12.89 -8.44
N GLU A 129 -7.42 13.70 -9.39
CA GLU A 129 -7.87 15.07 -9.13
C GLU A 129 -8.99 15.10 -8.08
N GLY A 130 -9.92 14.13 -8.13
CA GLY A 130 -10.96 13.95 -7.12
C GLY A 130 -10.41 13.70 -5.71
N PHE A 131 -9.33 12.91 -5.59
CA PHE A 131 -8.65 12.70 -4.31
C PHE A 131 -7.85 13.92 -3.85
N ASN A 132 -7.21 14.65 -4.76
CA ASN A 132 -6.54 15.91 -4.43
C ASN A 132 -7.54 16.93 -3.85
N VAL A 133 -8.74 17.03 -4.44
CA VAL A 133 -9.82 17.87 -3.90
C VAL A 133 -10.27 17.38 -2.51
N LEU A 134 -10.39 16.07 -2.29
CA LEU A 134 -10.70 15.55 -0.96
C LEU A 134 -9.60 15.89 0.06
N GLN A 135 -8.33 15.78 -0.33
CA GLN A 135 -7.21 16.14 0.54
C GLN A 135 -7.22 17.62 0.89
N GLN A 136 -7.46 18.49 -0.09
CA GLN A 136 -7.58 19.93 0.16
C GLN A 136 -8.74 20.28 1.12
N GLN A 137 -9.86 19.55 1.02
CA GLN A 137 -11.04 19.78 1.85
C GLN A 137 -10.91 19.26 3.29
N TYR A 138 -10.34 18.08 3.48
CA TYR A 138 -10.36 17.38 4.77
C TYR A 138 -8.97 17.25 5.42
N ARG A 139 -7.90 17.25 4.64
CA ARG A 139 -6.51 17.06 5.10
C ARG A 139 -6.32 15.80 5.96
N THR A 140 -6.95 14.70 5.54
CA THR A 140 -6.96 13.43 6.27
C THR A 140 -6.29 12.27 5.54
N LEU A 141 -5.86 12.45 4.29
CA LEU A 141 -5.19 11.40 3.52
C LEU A 141 -3.69 11.50 3.79
N GLU A 142 -3.21 10.68 4.73
CA GLU A 142 -1.79 10.56 5.07
C GLU A 142 -1.14 9.50 4.16
N THR A 143 0.10 9.11 4.48
CA THR A 143 0.85 8.12 3.71
C THR A 143 0.09 6.80 3.58
N SER A 144 -0.49 6.28 4.66
CA SER A 144 -1.23 5.01 4.63
C SER A 144 -2.44 5.05 3.72
N GLU A 145 -3.22 6.14 3.73
CA GLU A 145 -4.38 6.27 2.86
C GLU A 145 -3.96 6.45 1.40
N ARG A 146 -2.89 7.22 1.17
CA ARG A 146 -2.32 7.38 -0.18
C ARG A 146 -1.88 6.04 -0.73
N ASP A 147 -1.18 5.21 0.05
CA ASP A 147 -0.76 3.87 -0.35
C ASP A 147 -1.96 2.97 -0.70
N ASP A 148 -3.02 3.00 0.12
CA ASP A 148 -4.25 2.25 -0.16
C ASP A 148 -4.93 2.72 -1.47
N ILE A 149 -4.95 4.03 -1.74
CA ILE A 149 -5.50 4.58 -2.99
C ILE A 149 -4.65 4.13 -4.18
N CYS A 150 -3.33 4.22 -4.06
CA CYS A 150 -2.40 3.78 -5.09
C CYS A 150 -2.54 2.30 -5.40
N GLN A 151 -2.69 1.47 -4.36
CA GLN A 151 -2.94 0.05 -4.53
C GLN A 151 -4.24 -0.21 -5.31
N HIS A 152 -5.35 0.42 -4.91
CA HIS A 152 -6.61 0.25 -5.63
C HIS A 152 -6.58 0.78 -7.06
N LEU A 153 -5.80 1.84 -7.34
CA LEU A 153 -5.61 2.33 -8.71
C LEU A 153 -4.78 1.36 -9.54
N SER A 154 -3.72 0.80 -8.98
CA SER A 154 -2.91 -0.24 -9.62
C SER A 154 -3.76 -1.46 -9.96
N ASP A 155 -4.63 -1.88 -9.04
CA ASP A 155 -5.56 -3.00 -9.23
C ASP A 155 -6.54 -2.72 -10.38
N LEU A 156 -7.07 -1.50 -10.45
CA LEU A 156 -7.93 -1.07 -11.55
C LEU A 156 -7.19 -1.13 -12.89
N CYS A 157 -5.96 -0.62 -12.96
CA CYS A 157 -5.13 -0.68 -14.17
C CYS A 157 -4.85 -2.13 -14.59
N TYR A 158 -4.62 -3.01 -13.63
CA TYR A 158 -4.41 -4.44 -13.87
C TYR A 158 -5.67 -5.11 -14.45
N VAL A 159 -6.84 -4.85 -13.87
CA VAL A 159 -8.15 -5.33 -14.37
C VAL A 159 -8.43 -4.81 -15.79
N LEU A 160 -8.04 -3.57 -16.08
CA LEU A 160 -8.13 -2.96 -17.41
C LEU A 160 -7.09 -3.49 -18.41
N LYS A 161 -6.13 -4.31 -17.96
CA LYS A 161 -5.00 -4.81 -18.76
C LYS A 161 -4.17 -3.70 -19.39
N LEU A 162 -4.04 -2.57 -18.69
CA LEU A 162 -3.13 -1.51 -19.09
C LEU A 162 -1.71 -2.00 -18.82
N THR A 163 -0.90 -2.11 -19.88
CA THR A 163 0.50 -2.53 -19.81
C THR A 163 1.45 -1.41 -19.37
N ASP A 164 0.96 -0.17 -19.36
CA ASP A 164 1.74 0.98 -18.95
C ASP A 164 1.66 1.13 -17.43
N ASP A 165 2.83 1.37 -16.84
CA ASP A 165 3.01 1.48 -15.40
C ASP A 165 2.12 2.62 -14.86
N PRO A 166 1.25 2.36 -13.85
CA PRO A 166 0.46 3.41 -13.20
C PRO A 166 1.33 4.51 -12.54
N VAL A 167 2.65 4.31 -12.48
CA VAL A 167 3.68 5.29 -12.06
C VAL A 167 3.49 6.69 -12.65
N ILE A 168 3.18 6.82 -13.95
CA ILE A 168 3.00 8.15 -14.59
C ILE A 168 1.77 8.89 -14.04
N LEU A 169 0.75 8.16 -13.59
CA LEU A 169 -0.42 8.76 -12.95
C LEU A 169 -0.11 9.15 -11.51
N PHE A 170 0.75 8.40 -10.81
CA PHE A 170 1.14 8.70 -9.43
C PHE A 170 2.05 9.92 -9.29
N GLU A 171 2.89 10.22 -10.29
CA GLU A 171 3.67 11.47 -10.33
C GLU A 171 2.79 12.73 -10.36
N GLN A 172 1.50 12.61 -10.70
CA GLN A 172 0.53 13.72 -10.72
C GLN A 172 -0.19 13.93 -9.38
N TRP A 173 0.09 13.09 -8.38
CA TRP A 173 -0.41 13.32 -7.02
C TRP A 173 0.39 14.48 -6.41
N GLU A 174 -0.28 15.60 -6.10
CA GLU A 174 0.45 16.74 -5.54
C GLU A 174 0.98 16.41 -4.13
N ASP A 175 2.28 16.61 -3.94
CA ASP A 175 2.93 16.69 -2.63
C ASP A 175 2.48 18.00 -1.96
N LEU A 176 1.33 17.96 -1.29
CA LEU A 176 0.81 19.03 -0.45
C LEU A 176 1.32 18.93 0.98
#